data_AF-A4I5W9-F1
#
_entry.id   AF-A4I5W9-F1
#
_cell.length_a   1.000
_cell.length_b   1.000
_cell.length_c   1.000
_cell.angle_alpha   90.00
_cell.angle_beta   90.00
_cell.angle_gamma   90.00
#
_symmetry.space_group_name_H-M   'P 1'
#
loop_
_entity.id
_entity.type
_entity.pdbx_description
1 polymer ?
#
loop_
_entity_poly.entity_id
_entity_poly.type
_entity_poly.pdbx_seq_one_letter_code
_entity_poly.pdbx_strand_id
1 'polypeptide(L)'
;MFLCYLLMVDLFLRAYTIFKWLWACVAQTFDRYTAPTIQVPLPEVNFTTAPAAEPLHPRSAGEGQIQCYDKGTNAPIGTVKAFTPAEVREVVVKARKAQQVWALTPFSTRRKLLFALMDYILAHQEFICQTACVECGKTMMDGTLGEMLTTFEKLRWTAAHGEEVLQEEVRDVGLMTIHKRASVRYVPFGVIGAIVSWNYPFHNIYGPMISALFAGNAFVGKVSEYSSYYASYYESIVKDGLRQLGYSPDLVSFLTGFAETGEAVVSSVDKLTFIGSPSVGKIIMRNAAATLTPVVLELGGKDPAIICEDADLEQVIPVVMRGNFQNCGQNCVGLERILVQAKIHDQLVLELTRLTRALTQGPASQGQYDLGAMTMGKAAIPKIQQLVDDTVKAGATLICGGKTTSDQFYPATILTGVTPDMPIAQEEVFGPVMVIMKFKTDQDAVKMVNACAYGLGSSVFSADIPRAQAIADRIRTGMVNINDFGINYLCQSLPFGGVKISGFDRFAGREGLRGNCIVRASTTDRIPGVKTTIPSILQYPISPVAFTFMENLAQVIYGRLPRMITSVSKLLVIKPGNSTDKKKA
;
A
#
# COMPACT_ATOMS: atom_id res chain seq x y z
N MET A 1 28.09 16.19 -40.55
CA MET A 1 27.53 17.32 -39.76
C MET A 1 26.32 16.92 -38.92
N PHE A 2 25.21 16.44 -39.49
CA PHE A 2 24.00 16.08 -38.73
C PHE A 2 24.24 15.04 -37.62
N LEU A 3 25.01 13.99 -37.90
CA LEU A 3 25.38 12.97 -36.90
C LEU A 3 26.19 13.54 -35.72
N CYS A 4 27.12 14.46 -36.00
CA CYS A 4 27.90 15.14 -34.96
C CYS A 4 27.03 16.04 -34.07
N TYR A 5 26.04 16.72 -34.66
CA TYR A 5 25.07 17.52 -33.90
C TYR A 5 24.21 16.64 -32.99
N LEU A 6 23.71 15.50 -33.48
CA LEU A 6 22.97 14.54 -32.65
C LEU A 6 23.81 13.99 -31.49
N LEU A 7 25.08 13.65 -31.73
CA LEU A 7 26.00 13.21 -30.69
C LEU A 7 26.27 14.30 -29.65
N MET A 8 26.46 15.56 -30.06
CA MET A 8 26.61 16.68 -29.14
C MET A 8 25.35 16.92 -28.31
N VAL A 9 24.16 16.83 -28.92
CA VAL A 9 22.89 16.96 -28.21
C VAL A 9 22.70 15.82 -27.20
N ASP A 10 23.01 14.58 -27.57
CA ASP A 10 22.96 13.43 -26.64
C ASP A 10 23.96 13.60 -25.48
N LEU A 11 25.21 13.99 -25.77
CA LEU A 11 26.21 14.30 -24.74
C LEU A 11 25.74 15.42 -23.81
N PHE A 12 25.15 16.48 -24.36
CA PHE A 12 24.62 17.59 -23.55
C PHE A 12 23.43 17.16 -22.70
N LEU A 13 22.50 16.36 -23.26
CA LEU A 13 21.36 15.81 -22.51
C LEU A 13 21.83 14.88 -21.39
N ARG A 14 22.81 14.02 -21.64
CA ARG A 14 23.43 13.16 -20.62
C ARG A 14 24.19 13.95 -19.56
N ALA A 15 24.96 14.97 -19.96
CA ALA A 15 25.64 15.85 -19.02
C ALA A 15 24.62 16.61 -18.16
N TYR A 16 23.53 17.08 -18.75
CA TYR A 16 22.43 17.75 -18.05
C TYR A 16 21.70 16.82 -17.08
N THR A 17 21.44 15.55 -17.45
CA THR A 17 20.83 14.58 -16.53
C THR A 17 21.77 14.23 -15.37
N ILE A 18 23.06 14.06 -15.62
CA ILE A 18 24.07 13.85 -14.57
C ILE A 18 24.13 15.06 -13.64
N PHE A 19 24.17 16.28 -14.18
CA PHE A 19 24.20 17.50 -13.38
C PHE A 19 22.92 17.65 -12.53
N LYS A 20 21.74 17.40 -13.11
CA LYS A 20 20.46 17.42 -12.39
C LYS A 20 20.44 16.41 -11.25
N TRP A 21 20.96 15.21 -11.49
CA TRP A 21 21.08 14.16 -10.48
C TRP A 21 22.06 14.56 -9.36
N LEU A 22 23.25 15.05 -9.71
CA LEU A 22 24.23 15.54 -8.73
C LEU A 22 23.66 16.67 -7.88
N TRP A 23 22.98 17.64 -8.50
CA TRP A 23 22.32 18.72 -7.79
C TRP A 23 21.24 18.21 -6.84
N ALA A 24 20.42 17.26 -7.28
CA ALA A 24 19.42 16.62 -6.42
C ALA A 24 20.08 15.94 -5.21
N CYS A 25 21.18 15.20 -5.41
CA CYS A 25 21.93 14.57 -4.31
C CYS A 25 22.49 15.60 -3.32
N VAL A 26 23.06 16.70 -3.80
CA VAL A 26 23.57 17.80 -2.95
C VAL A 26 22.43 18.44 -2.17
N ALA A 27 21.32 18.78 -2.84
CA ALA A 27 20.15 19.37 -2.19
C ALA A 27 19.55 18.44 -1.14
N GLN A 28 19.43 17.15 -1.43
CA GLN A 28 18.95 16.15 -0.47
C GLN A 28 19.89 15.98 0.71
N THR A 29 21.20 16.00 0.48
CA THR A 29 22.20 15.95 1.56
C THR A 29 22.09 17.17 2.47
N PHE A 30 21.91 18.36 1.88
CA PHE A 30 21.68 19.59 2.64
C PHE A 30 20.36 19.55 3.41
N ASP A 31 19.29 19.06 2.80
CA ASP A 31 18.01 18.87 3.48
C ASP A 31 18.14 17.91 4.67
N ARG A 32 18.90 16.81 4.53
CA ARG A 32 19.15 15.89 5.64
C ARG A 32 19.98 16.54 6.74
N TYR A 33 21.04 17.26 6.37
CA TYR A 33 21.91 17.96 7.33
C TYR A 33 21.16 19.06 8.11
N THR A 34 20.17 19.69 7.49
CA THR A 34 19.37 20.76 8.09
C THR A 34 17.99 20.29 8.58
N ALA A 35 17.77 18.97 8.63
CA ALA A 35 16.59 18.41 9.25
C ALA A 35 16.63 18.65 10.77
N PRO A 36 15.50 18.93 11.42
CA PRO A 36 15.44 19.08 12.87
C PRO A 36 15.70 17.76 13.58
N THR A 37 16.14 17.84 14.84
CA THR A 37 16.34 16.67 15.70
C THR A 37 15.12 16.47 16.59
N ILE A 38 14.30 15.47 16.29
CA ILE A 38 13.09 15.16 17.09
C ILE A 38 13.47 14.78 18.52
N GLN A 39 12.76 15.34 19.50
CA GLN A 39 12.95 15.08 20.92
C GLN A 39 11.59 14.83 21.57
N VAL A 40 11.27 13.55 21.79
CA VAL A 40 10.03 13.14 22.49
C VAL A 40 10.36 12.18 23.61
N PRO A 41 9.59 12.18 24.72
CA PRO A 41 9.77 11.20 25.79
C PRO A 41 9.66 9.77 25.25
N LEU A 42 10.57 8.91 25.70
CA LEU A 42 10.54 7.48 25.37
C LEU A 42 9.31 6.81 26.00
N PRO A 43 8.73 5.80 25.33
CA PRO A 43 7.56 5.11 25.84
C PRO A 43 7.96 4.15 26.98
N GLU A 44 7.03 3.93 27.92
CA GLU A 44 7.16 2.82 28.87
C GLU A 44 6.87 1.51 28.14
N VAL A 45 7.83 0.58 28.16
CA VAL A 45 7.74 -0.73 27.49
C VAL A 45 7.88 -1.91 28.44
N ASN A 46 8.30 -1.66 29.68
CA ASN A 46 8.49 -2.68 30.71
C ASN A 46 7.39 -2.57 31.74
N PHE A 47 6.44 -3.50 31.71
CA PHE A 47 5.32 -3.54 32.65
C PHE A 47 5.53 -4.67 33.65
N THR A 48 5.32 -4.38 34.93
CA THR A 48 5.44 -5.34 36.04
C THR A 48 4.08 -5.82 36.57
N THR A 49 3.00 -5.36 35.95
CA THR A 49 1.63 -5.74 36.32
C THR A 49 1.42 -7.25 36.13
N ALA A 50 0.76 -7.88 37.09
CA ALA A 50 0.42 -9.29 36.97
C ALA A 50 -0.56 -9.54 35.81
N PRO A 51 -0.48 -10.70 35.13
CA PRO A 51 -1.49 -11.12 34.15
C PRO A 51 -2.91 -11.05 34.71
N ALA A 52 -3.85 -10.60 33.90
CA ALA A 52 -5.26 -10.67 34.26
C ALA A 52 -5.71 -12.14 34.32
N ALA A 53 -6.58 -12.47 35.29
CA ALA A 53 -7.12 -13.82 35.46
C ALA A 53 -7.97 -14.28 34.26
N GLU A 54 -8.70 -13.35 33.65
CA GLU A 54 -9.47 -13.58 32.43
C GLU A 54 -8.76 -12.98 31.21
N PRO A 55 -8.91 -13.58 30.01
CA PRO A 55 -8.36 -13.02 28.78
C PRO A 55 -8.93 -11.62 28.49
N LEU A 56 -8.03 -10.63 28.40
CA LEU A 56 -8.41 -9.26 28.09
C LEU A 56 -8.70 -9.09 26.60
N HIS A 57 -9.57 -8.14 26.29
CA HIS A 57 -9.87 -7.70 24.93
C HIS A 57 -10.12 -6.20 24.91
N PRO A 58 -10.05 -5.51 23.75
CA PRO A 58 -10.20 -4.05 23.67
C PRO A 58 -11.45 -3.48 24.36
N ARG A 59 -12.53 -4.26 24.44
CA ARG A 59 -13.79 -3.88 25.14
C ARG A 59 -13.85 -4.24 26.63
N SER A 60 -12.75 -4.67 27.26
CA SER A 60 -12.75 -5.02 28.69
C SER A 60 -12.74 -3.79 29.60
N ALA A 61 -12.44 -2.61 29.06
CA ALA A 61 -12.54 -1.34 29.76
C ALA A 61 -13.98 -0.79 29.73
N GLY A 62 -14.23 0.26 30.52
CA GLY A 62 -15.51 0.96 30.52
C GLY A 62 -15.84 1.70 29.22
N GLU A 63 -17.05 2.24 29.13
CA GLU A 63 -17.52 3.00 27.97
C GLU A 63 -16.57 4.17 27.62
N GLY A 64 -16.34 4.39 26.32
CA GLY A 64 -15.45 5.45 25.83
C GLY A 64 -13.95 5.17 26.04
N GLN A 65 -13.58 3.97 26.50
CA GLN A 65 -12.18 3.55 26.68
C GLN A 65 -11.91 2.24 25.93
N ILE A 66 -10.64 2.03 25.61
CA ILE A 66 -10.09 0.79 25.06
C ILE A 66 -9.14 0.21 26.08
N GLN A 67 -9.34 -1.06 26.43
CA GLN A 67 -8.39 -1.80 27.26
C GLN A 67 -7.14 -2.14 26.45
N CYS A 68 -5.98 -1.73 26.94
CA CYS A 68 -4.69 -2.12 26.40
C CYS A 68 -4.03 -3.15 27.31
N TYR A 69 -3.35 -4.11 26.70
CA TYR A 69 -2.71 -5.22 27.40
C TYR A 69 -1.60 -5.81 26.55
N ASP A 70 -0.62 -6.42 27.22
CA ASP A 70 0.44 -7.19 26.59
C ASP A 70 -0.15 -8.49 26.01
N LYS A 71 0.06 -8.73 24.71
CA LYS A 71 -0.54 -9.88 24.02
C LYS A 71 0.12 -11.21 24.37
N GLY A 72 1.39 -11.19 24.76
CA GLY A 72 2.11 -12.39 25.19
C GLY A 72 1.79 -12.80 26.62
N THR A 73 1.59 -11.84 27.52
CA THR A 73 1.41 -12.10 28.95
C THR A 73 -0.02 -11.95 29.46
N ASN A 74 -0.91 -11.31 28.71
CA ASN A 74 -2.25 -10.90 29.17
C ASN A 74 -2.23 -9.91 30.36
N ALA A 75 -1.10 -9.24 30.61
CA ALA A 75 -1.00 -8.20 31.63
C ALA A 75 -1.64 -6.88 31.13
N PRO A 76 -2.51 -6.23 31.91
CA PRO A 76 -3.03 -4.92 31.55
C PRO A 76 -1.91 -3.88 31.62
N ILE A 77 -1.80 -3.06 30.57
CA ILE A 77 -0.80 -1.98 30.48
C ILE A 77 -1.43 -0.59 30.61
N GLY A 78 -2.75 -0.49 30.47
CA GLY A 78 -3.48 0.76 30.64
C GLY A 78 -4.76 0.82 29.82
N THR A 79 -5.33 2.01 29.71
CA THR A 79 -6.47 2.29 28.84
C THR A 79 -6.20 3.51 27.99
N VAL A 80 -6.80 3.56 26.80
CA VAL A 80 -6.78 4.73 25.93
C VAL A 80 -8.19 5.11 25.54
N LYS A 81 -8.40 6.40 25.29
CA LYS A 81 -9.69 6.94 24.88
C LYS A 81 -10.18 6.31 23.56
N ALA A 82 -11.47 6.05 23.44
CA ALA A 82 -12.13 5.82 22.15
C ALA A 82 -12.74 7.14 21.65
N PHE A 83 -12.28 7.64 20.50
CA PHE A 83 -12.78 8.89 19.92
C PHE A 83 -14.21 8.73 19.41
N THR A 84 -15.06 9.68 19.77
CA THR A 84 -16.44 9.75 19.28
C THR A 84 -16.50 10.32 17.86
N PRO A 85 -17.56 10.05 17.08
CA PRO A 85 -17.73 10.65 15.75
C PRO A 85 -17.67 12.19 15.72
N ALA A 86 -18.09 12.87 16.79
CA ALA A 86 -18.02 14.33 16.88
C ALA A 86 -16.56 14.82 16.97
N GLU A 87 -15.76 14.18 17.82
CA GLU A 87 -14.34 14.52 18.00
C GLU A 87 -13.53 14.22 16.73
N VAL A 88 -13.85 13.13 16.02
CA VAL A 88 -13.24 12.83 14.72
C VAL A 88 -13.47 13.99 13.73
N ARG A 89 -14.69 14.51 13.65
CA ARG A 89 -15.01 15.65 12.77
C ARG A 89 -14.24 16.90 13.16
N GLU A 90 -14.11 17.19 14.45
CA GLU A 90 -13.34 18.33 14.95
C GLU A 90 -11.85 18.22 14.60
N VAL A 91 -11.27 17.02 14.76
CA VAL A 91 -9.88 16.74 14.36
C VAL A 91 -9.69 16.98 12.87
N VAL A 92 -10.60 16.47 12.03
CA VAL A 92 -10.52 16.66 10.57
C VAL A 92 -10.65 18.14 10.17
N VAL A 93 -11.47 18.93 10.88
CA VAL A 93 -11.56 20.38 10.65
C VAL A 93 -10.24 21.09 10.96
N LYS A 94 -9.55 20.74 12.05
CA LYS A 94 -8.24 21.30 12.39
C LYS A 94 -7.18 20.88 11.38
N ALA A 95 -7.15 19.61 11.00
CA ALA A 95 -6.26 19.05 10.00
C ALA A 95 -6.40 19.76 8.64
N ARG A 96 -7.64 20.03 8.21
CA ARG A 96 -7.94 20.75 6.96
C ARG A 96 -7.40 22.20 6.99
N LYS A 97 -7.48 22.89 8.13
CA LYS A 97 -6.91 24.24 8.29
C LYS A 97 -5.38 24.21 8.23
N ALA A 98 -4.75 23.28 8.95
CA ALA A 98 -3.29 23.11 8.93
C ALA A 98 -2.78 22.76 7.52
N GLN A 99 -3.55 21.95 6.78
CA GLN A 99 -3.19 21.51 5.43
C GLN A 99 -3.08 22.66 4.42
N GLN A 100 -3.92 23.69 4.52
CA GLN A 100 -3.89 24.82 3.59
C GLN A 100 -2.52 25.50 3.58
N VAL A 101 -1.88 25.62 4.75
CA VAL A 101 -0.52 26.14 4.89
C VAL A 101 0.50 25.12 4.40
N TRP A 102 0.34 23.85 4.80
CA TRP A 102 1.26 22.77 4.43
C TRP A 102 1.34 22.53 2.90
N ALA A 103 0.23 22.66 2.18
CA ALA A 103 0.15 22.47 0.74
C ALA A 103 1.06 23.43 -0.05
N LEU A 104 1.36 24.61 0.52
CA LEU A 104 2.20 25.65 -0.08
C LEU A 104 3.70 25.45 0.19
N THR A 105 4.06 24.48 1.03
CA THR A 105 5.47 24.22 1.37
C THR A 105 6.25 23.65 0.19
N PRO A 106 7.53 24.01 0.04
CA PRO A 106 8.40 23.39 -0.96
C PRO A 106 8.72 21.94 -0.58
N PHE A 107 9.07 21.12 -1.58
CA PHE A 107 9.45 19.72 -1.35
C PHE A 107 10.64 19.56 -0.40
N SER A 108 11.55 20.54 -0.35
CA SER A 108 12.67 20.55 0.62
C SER A 108 12.18 20.51 2.08
N THR A 109 11.18 21.32 2.43
CA THR A 109 10.58 21.29 3.77
C THR A 109 9.95 19.94 4.09
N ARG A 110 9.21 19.36 3.13
CA ARG A 110 8.57 18.06 3.32
C ARG A 110 9.60 16.94 3.46
N ARG A 111 10.71 17.03 2.74
CA ARG A 111 11.85 16.11 2.82
C ARG A 111 12.58 16.20 4.16
N LYS A 112 12.81 17.41 4.68
CA LYS A 112 13.39 17.62 6.01
C LYS A 112 12.60 16.91 7.11
N LEU A 113 11.27 16.95 7.03
CA LEU A 113 10.42 16.19 7.96
C LEU A 113 10.71 14.68 7.85
N LEU A 114 10.76 14.12 6.63
CA LEU A 114 11.05 12.69 6.46
C LEU A 114 12.43 12.29 6.98
N PHE A 115 13.45 13.14 6.78
CA PHE A 115 14.78 12.89 7.32
C PHE A 115 14.81 12.97 8.85
N ALA A 116 14.15 13.95 9.45
CA ALA A 116 14.01 14.04 10.90
C ALA A 116 13.35 12.79 11.50
N LEU A 117 12.28 12.29 10.86
CA LEU A 117 11.63 11.04 11.24
C LEU A 117 12.60 9.86 11.11
N MET A 118 13.31 9.76 9.99
CA MET A 118 14.25 8.66 9.73
C MET A 118 15.38 8.63 10.76
N ASP A 119 15.97 9.78 11.09
CA ASP A 119 17.07 9.88 12.05
C ASP A 119 16.59 9.55 13.48
N TYR A 120 15.38 9.98 13.88
CA TYR A 120 14.77 9.55 15.15
C TYR A 120 14.55 8.04 15.20
N ILE A 121 13.95 7.46 14.16
CA ILE A 121 13.67 6.02 14.11
C ILE A 121 14.98 5.22 14.14
N LEU A 122 16.03 5.67 13.44
CA LEU A 122 17.36 5.03 13.50
C LEU A 122 17.92 4.99 14.93
N ALA A 123 17.79 6.09 15.67
CA ALA A 123 18.28 6.20 17.04
C ALA A 123 17.44 5.42 18.07
N HIS A 124 16.17 5.16 17.79
CA HIS A 124 15.21 4.60 18.74
C HIS A 124 14.48 3.34 18.26
N GLN A 125 15.00 2.67 17.22
CA GLN A 125 14.38 1.48 16.63
C GLN A 125 14.13 0.35 17.65
N GLU A 126 15.01 0.18 18.63
CA GLU A 126 14.84 -0.83 19.69
C GLU A 126 13.56 -0.57 20.49
N PHE A 127 13.36 0.66 20.98
CA PHE A 127 12.15 1.03 21.70
C PHE A 127 10.90 0.87 20.85
N ILE A 128 10.95 1.22 19.56
CA ILE A 128 9.80 1.04 18.66
C ILE A 128 9.50 -0.46 18.48
N CYS A 129 10.51 -1.31 18.31
CA CYS A 129 10.29 -2.76 18.28
C CYS A 129 9.70 -3.29 19.60
N GLN A 130 10.17 -2.81 20.75
CA GLN A 130 9.63 -3.18 22.06
C GLN A 130 8.15 -2.81 22.22
N THR A 131 7.72 -1.65 21.70
CA THR A 131 6.30 -1.29 21.70
C THR A 131 5.44 -2.34 20.98
N ALA A 132 5.90 -2.81 19.83
CA ALA A 132 5.23 -3.84 19.04
C ALA A 132 5.26 -5.22 19.71
N CYS A 133 6.33 -5.55 20.44
CA CYS A 133 6.40 -6.78 21.25
C CYS A 133 5.30 -6.83 22.30
N VAL A 134 5.04 -5.72 22.98
CA VAL A 134 3.99 -5.61 24.00
C VAL A 134 2.61 -5.66 23.36
N GLU A 135 2.28 -4.72 22.46
CA GLU A 135 0.89 -4.53 22.03
C GLU A 135 0.44 -5.45 20.88
N CYS A 136 1.36 -6.08 20.16
CA CYS A 136 1.04 -7.06 19.12
C CYS A 136 1.45 -8.48 19.51
N GLY A 137 2.38 -8.62 20.45
CA GLY A 137 2.96 -9.92 20.80
C GLY A 137 4.03 -10.40 19.84
N LYS A 138 4.45 -9.58 18.86
CA LYS A 138 5.45 -9.96 17.84
C LYS A 138 6.86 -9.98 18.40
N THR A 139 7.78 -10.69 17.76
CA THR A 139 9.18 -10.72 18.21
C THR A 139 9.91 -9.42 17.87
N MET A 140 11.01 -9.13 18.58
CA MET A 140 11.90 -8.01 18.24
C MET A 140 12.39 -8.10 16.78
N MET A 141 12.71 -9.32 16.32
CA MET A 141 13.15 -9.57 14.94
C MET A 141 12.04 -9.25 13.93
N ASP A 142 10.81 -9.70 14.19
CA ASP A 142 9.67 -9.40 13.32
C ASP A 142 9.31 -7.90 13.34
N GLY A 143 9.52 -7.23 14.48
CA GLY A 143 9.47 -5.77 14.59
C GLY A 143 10.50 -5.10 13.68
N THR A 144 11.76 -5.54 13.72
CA THR A 144 12.80 -4.99 12.85
C THR A 144 12.46 -5.17 11.37
N LEU A 145 12.02 -6.38 10.98
CA LEU A 145 11.74 -6.70 9.58
C LEU A 145 10.47 -6.00 9.05
N GLY A 146 9.39 -6.02 9.83
CA GLY A 146 8.08 -5.54 9.39
C GLY A 146 7.73 -4.11 9.77
N GLU A 147 8.35 -3.56 10.84
CA GLU A 147 8.14 -2.17 11.26
C GLU A 147 9.27 -1.26 10.79
N MET A 148 10.52 -1.67 11.01
CA MET A 148 11.67 -0.77 10.84
C MET A 148 12.13 -0.71 9.39
N LEU A 149 12.51 -1.84 8.80
CA LEU A 149 13.04 -1.88 7.42
C LEU A 149 12.03 -1.33 6.41
N THR A 150 10.76 -1.70 6.55
CA THR A 150 9.65 -1.23 5.73
C THR A 150 9.46 0.30 5.85
N THR A 151 9.56 0.85 7.06
CA THR A 151 9.44 2.30 7.28
C THR A 151 10.66 3.05 6.78
N PHE A 152 11.87 2.53 6.98
CA PHE A 152 13.10 3.13 6.45
C PHE A 152 13.07 3.19 4.93
N GLU A 153 12.70 2.11 4.25
CA GLU A 153 12.60 2.11 2.80
C GLU A 153 11.52 3.08 2.30
N LYS A 154 10.38 3.19 2.99
CA LYS A 154 9.34 4.17 2.66
C LYS A 154 9.85 5.60 2.77
N LEU A 155 10.53 5.94 3.87
CA LEU A 155 11.11 7.26 4.12
C LEU A 155 12.20 7.58 3.08
N ARG A 156 13.16 6.67 2.91
CA ARG A 156 14.28 6.81 1.97
C ARG A 156 13.77 7.05 0.55
N TRP A 157 12.89 6.18 0.05
CA TRP A 157 12.42 6.27 -1.33
C TRP A 157 11.60 7.55 -1.55
N THR A 158 10.69 7.88 -0.63
CA THR A 158 9.84 9.08 -0.76
C THR A 158 10.67 10.36 -0.70
N ALA A 159 11.66 10.44 0.21
CA ALA A 159 12.57 11.58 0.30
C ALA A 159 13.41 11.77 -0.97
N ALA A 160 13.89 10.67 -1.55
CA ALA A 160 14.77 10.69 -2.73
C ALA A 160 14.03 10.95 -4.05
N HIS A 161 12.84 10.37 -4.23
CA HIS A 161 12.14 10.34 -5.53
C HIS A 161 10.80 11.07 -5.53
N GLY A 162 10.23 11.39 -4.37
CA GLY A 162 8.86 11.88 -4.30
C GLY A 162 8.63 13.16 -5.09
N GLU A 163 9.61 14.08 -5.09
CA GLU A 163 9.54 15.32 -5.85
C GLU A 163 9.49 15.03 -7.35
N GLU A 164 10.37 14.17 -7.87
CA GLU A 164 10.38 13.74 -9.28
C GLU A 164 9.04 13.12 -9.68
N VAL A 165 8.49 12.25 -8.83
CA VAL A 165 7.22 11.56 -9.07
C VAL A 165 6.04 12.53 -9.16
N LEU A 166 6.08 13.62 -8.39
CA LEU A 166 5.03 14.63 -8.32
C LEU A 166 5.26 15.83 -9.25
N GLN A 167 6.28 15.81 -10.11
CA GLN A 167 6.50 16.86 -11.10
C GLN A 167 5.33 16.94 -12.11
N GLU A 168 5.12 18.14 -12.63
CA GLU A 168 4.19 18.36 -13.74
C GLU A 168 4.64 17.57 -14.97
N GLU A 169 3.71 16.86 -15.59
CA GLU A 169 3.95 16.13 -16.84
C GLU A 169 3.34 16.88 -18.01
N VAL A 170 4.15 17.22 -19.01
CA VAL A 170 3.65 17.72 -20.30
C VAL A 170 3.20 16.53 -21.15
N ARG A 171 1.99 16.61 -21.72
CA ARG A 171 1.39 15.54 -22.52
C ARG A 171 1.25 15.98 -23.98
N ASP A 172 1.16 14.99 -24.87
CA ASP A 172 0.90 15.22 -26.29
C ASP A 172 -0.47 15.89 -26.51
N VAL A 173 -0.52 16.83 -27.45
CA VAL A 173 -1.69 17.64 -27.82
C VAL A 173 -2.23 17.28 -29.21
N GLY A 174 -1.46 16.55 -30.02
CA GLY A 174 -1.79 16.28 -31.41
C GLY A 174 -1.86 17.53 -32.30
N LEU A 175 -2.10 17.32 -33.61
CA LEU A 175 -2.05 18.39 -34.61
C LEU A 175 -3.19 19.42 -34.45
N MET A 176 -4.40 18.98 -34.11
CA MET A 176 -5.58 19.85 -33.94
C MET A 176 -5.41 20.92 -32.87
N THR A 177 -4.57 20.64 -31.86
CA THR A 177 -4.36 21.54 -30.73
C THR A 177 -2.88 21.87 -30.56
N ILE A 178 -2.11 21.90 -31.66
CA ILE A 178 -0.67 22.21 -31.65
C ILE A 178 -0.34 23.58 -31.03
N HIS A 179 -1.29 24.53 -31.06
CA HIS A 179 -1.22 25.82 -30.40
C HIS A 179 -1.46 25.76 -28.89
N LYS A 180 -1.83 24.60 -28.34
CA LYS A 180 -2.04 24.35 -26.91
C LYS A 180 -0.83 23.67 -26.27
N ARG A 181 -0.76 23.81 -24.95
CA ARG A 181 0.07 23.01 -24.05
C ARG A 181 -0.87 22.24 -23.12
N ALA A 182 -0.76 20.92 -23.10
CA ALA A 182 -1.46 20.08 -22.12
C ALA A 182 -0.49 19.62 -21.05
N SER A 183 -0.90 19.73 -19.78
CA SER A 183 -0.14 19.21 -18.66
C SER A 183 -1.01 18.50 -17.63
N VAL A 184 -0.38 17.61 -16.87
CA VAL A 184 -0.96 16.94 -15.70
C VAL A 184 -0.19 17.40 -14.46
N ARG A 185 -0.91 17.91 -13.46
CA ARG A 185 -0.35 18.28 -12.16
C ARG A 185 -0.94 17.39 -11.08
N TYR A 186 -0.10 17.01 -10.12
CA TYR A 186 -0.48 16.22 -8.95
C TYR A 186 -0.71 17.18 -7.77
N VAL A 187 -1.97 17.45 -7.47
CA VAL A 187 -2.39 18.43 -6.45
C VAL A 187 -2.89 17.69 -5.21
N PRO A 188 -2.48 18.04 -3.97
CA PRO A 188 -3.01 17.38 -2.77
C PRO A 188 -4.55 17.43 -2.72
N PHE A 189 -5.16 16.37 -2.19
CA PHE A 189 -6.60 16.31 -1.94
C PHE A 189 -7.04 17.28 -0.85
N GLY A 190 -6.28 17.38 0.24
CA GLY A 190 -6.73 18.00 1.47
C GLY A 190 -6.38 17.10 2.65
N VAL A 191 -7.37 16.45 3.25
CA VAL A 191 -7.18 15.51 4.35
C VAL A 191 -7.25 14.08 3.82
N ILE A 192 -6.14 13.36 3.91
CA ILE A 192 -6.10 11.92 3.66
C ILE A 192 -6.41 11.19 4.97
N GLY A 193 -7.40 10.30 4.92
CA GLY A 193 -7.71 9.39 6.01
C GLY A 193 -6.98 8.05 5.86
N ALA A 194 -6.70 7.40 6.99
CA ALA A 194 -6.34 5.99 7.00
C ALA A 194 -7.06 5.23 8.12
N ILE A 195 -7.35 3.96 7.90
CA ILE A 195 -7.77 3.03 8.95
C ILE A 195 -6.90 1.78 8.79
N VAL A 196 -6.13 1.44 9.81
CA VAL A 196 -4.99 0.52 9.68
C VAL A 196 -5.05 -0.65 10.67
N SER A 197 -4.46 -1.79 10.27
CA SER A 197 -4.45 -3.02 11.04
C SER A 197 -3.40 -3.03 12.16
N TRP A 198 -3.56 -3.97 13.09
CA TRP A 198 -2.75 -4.16 14.31
C TRP A 198 -1.45 -4.93 14.11
N ASN A 199 -1.23 -5.57 12.96
CA ASN A 199 -0.12 -6.51 12.81
C ASN A 199 1.24 -5.80 12.68
N TYR A 200 1.28 -4.58 12.15
CA TYR A 200 2.46 -3.72 12.13
C TYR A 200 2.07 -2.27 12.49
N PRO A 201 1.70 -1.96 13.76
CA PRO A 201 1.02 -0.72 14.11
C PRO A 201 1.83 0.53 13.81
N PHE A 202 3.15 0.49 13.96
CA PHE A 202 4.00 1.63 13.66
C PHE A 202 4.07 1.85 12.14
N HIS A 203 4.47 0.82 11.40
CA HIS A 203 4.61 0.94 9.95
C HIS A 203 3.28 1.21 9.24
N ASN A 204 2.21 0.51 9.61
CA ASN A 204 0.92 0.63 8.94
C ASN A 204 0.33 2.03 9.06
N ILE A 205 0.58 2.74 10.17
CA ILE A 205 0.14 4.14 10.31
C ILE A 205 1.12 5.12 9.64
N TYR A 206 2.43 4.88 9.74
CA TYR A 206 3.46 5.74 9.15
C TYR A 206 3.48 5.66 7.62
N GLY A 207 3.30 4.49 7.03
CA GLY A 207 3.42 4.27 5.59
C GLY A 207 2.52 5.20 4.77
N PRO A 208 1.19 5.15 4.97
CA PRO A 208 0.25 6.08 4.34
C PRO A 208 0.49 7.55 4.73
N MET A 209 0.85 7.82 6.00
CA MET A 209 1.14 9.18 6.47
C MET A 209 2.30 9.82 5.71
N ILE A 210 3.41 9.09 5.52
CA ILE A 210 4.60 9.57 4.81
C ILE A 210 4.22 10.03 3.40
N SER A 211 3.48 9.22 2.66
CA SER A 211 3.02 9.59 1.31
C SER A 211 2.04 10.76 1.32
N ALA A 212 1.09 10.79 2.26
CA ALA A 212 0.10 11.86 2.37
C ALA A 212 0.77 13.22 2.66
N LEU A 213 1.65 13.27 3.66
CA LEU A 213 2.36 14.48 4.05
C LEU A 213 3.29 14.97 2.93
N PHE A 214 4.03 14.07 2.29
CA PHE A 214 4.93 14.45 1.21
C PHE A 214 4.16 15.00 -0.01
N ALA A 215 3.00 14.43 -0.33
CA ALA A 215 2.08 14.93 -1.35
C ALA A 215 1.44 16.29 -1.00
N GLY A 216 1.55 16.76 0.26
CA GLY A 216 1.04 18.06 0.70
C GLY A 216 -0.35 17.99 1.36
N ASN A 217 -0.75 16.82 1.82
CA ASN A 217 -2.01 16.62 2.54
C ASN A 217 -1.81 16.70 4.05
N ALA A 218 -2.91 16.88 4.79
CA ALA A 218 -2.98 16.47 6.18
C ALA A 218 -3.29 14.98 6.27
N PHE A 219 -3.01 14.37 7.41
CA PHE A 219 -3.24 12.95 7.65
C PHE A 219 -4.04 12.72 8.93
N VAL A 220 -5.13 11.96 8.82
CA VAL A 220 -5.93 11.51 9.97
C VAL A 220 -6.06 9.99 9.92
N GLY A 221 -5.32 9.30 10.77
CA GLY A 221 -5.26 7.84 10.74
C GLY A 221 -5.85 7.22 11.99
N LYS A 222 -6.73 6.22 11.84
CA LYS A 222 -7.25 5.41 12.94
C LYS A 222 -6.46 4.12 13.04
N VAL A 223 -5.86 3.88 14.20
CA VAL A 223 -5.22 2.59 14.54
C VAL A 223 -6.25 1.57 15.03
N SER A 224 -5.89 0.29 14.97
CA SER A 224 -6.73 -0.78 15.53
C SER A 224 -6.76 -0.71 17.05
N GLU A 225 -7.93 -0.96 17.62
CA GLU A 225 -8.19 -1.10 19.05
C GLU A 225 -7.35 -2.20 19.72
N TYR A 226 -6.76 -3.12 18.95
CA TYR A 226 -5.84 -4.14 19.48
C TYR A 226 -4.41 -3.63 19.69
N SER A 227 -4.01 -2.56 19.00
CA SER A 227 -2.67 -1.94 19.04
C SER A 227 -2.81 -0.41 19.05
N SER A 228 -3.33 0.09 20.17
CA SER A 228 -3.70 1.50 20.35
C SER A 228 -2.90 2.21 21.45
N TYR A 229 -2.15 1.48 22.27
CA TYR A 229 -1.52 2.04 23.46
C TYR A 229 -0.43 3.05 23.08
N TYR A 230 0.41 2.67 22.11
CA TYR A 230 1.54 3.49 21.67
C TYR A 230 1.22 4.46 20.54
N ALA A 231 -0.05 4.54 20.12
CA ALA A 231 -0.46 5.46 19.06
C ALA A 231 -0.12 6.92 19.40
N SER A 232 -0.26 7.34 20.65
CA SER A 232 0.09 8.68 21.12
C SER A 232 1.61 8.94 21.07
N TYR A 233 2.42 7.94 21.40
CA TYR A 233 3.89 8.01 21.27
C TYR A 233 4.28 8.17 19.80
N TYR A 234 3.74 7.34 18.90
CA TYR A 234 4.00 7.45 17.46
C TYR A 234 3.57 8.80 16.91
N GLU A 235 2.42 9.31 17.34
CA GLU A 235 1.93 10.63 16.96
C GLU A 235 2.85 11.76 17.45
N SER A 236 3.41 11.61 18.65
CA SER A 236 4.28 12.63 19.25
C SER A 236 5.54 12.90 18.42
N ILE A 237 6.13 11.84 17.84
CA ILE A 237 7.35 11.90 17.02
C ILE A 237 7.13 12.83 15.82
N VAL A 238 6.07 12.58 15.03
CA VAL A 238 5.76 13.39 13.85
C VAL A 238 5.28 14.79 14.21
N LYS A 239 4.51 14.96 15.29
CA LYS A 239 4.08 16.28 15.76
C LYS A 239 5.27 17.14 16.20
N ASP A 240 6.27 16.56 16.86
CA ASP A 240 7.47 17.28 17.24
C ASP A 240 8.29 17.72 16.01
N GLY A 241 8.48 16.83 15.04
CA GLY A 241 9.13 17.17 13.77
C GLY A 241 8.44 18.32 13.02
N LEU A 242 7.09 18.35 13.02
CA LEU A 242 6.30 19.45 12.46
C LEU A 242 6.49 20.76 13.21
N ARG A 243 6.47 20.74 14.55
CA ARG A 243 6.68 21.94 15.39
C ARG A 243 8.06 22.53 15.17
N GLN A 244 9.10 21.71 15.10
CA GLN A 244 10.47 22.18 14.87
C GLN A 244 10.66 22.80 13.48
N LEU A 245 9.85 22.41 12.49
CA LEU A 245 9.80 23.04 11.17
C LEU A 245 8.88 24.28 11.13
N GLY A 246 8.18 24.62 12.22
CA GLY A 246 7.28 25.76 12.32
C GLY A 246 5.87 25.52 11.76
N TYR A 247 5.43 24.26 11.65
CA TYR A 247 4.11 23.89 11.14
C TYR A 247 3.20 23.35 12.24
N SER A 248 1.89 23.45 12.01
CA SER A 248 0.90 23.03 13.01
C SER A 248 0.97 21.52 13.27
N PRO A 249 1.03 21.08 14.54
CA PRO A 249 0.92 19.66 14.89
C PRO A 249 -0.46 19.07 14.55
N ASP A 250 -1.49 19.90 14.30
CA ASP A 250 -2.82 19.43 13.87
C ASP A 250 -2.81 18.85 12.45
N LEU A 251 -1.72 19.00 11.69
CA LEU A 251 -1.57 18.41 10.36
C LEU A 251 -1.66 16.88 10.39
N VAL A 252 -1.32 16.27 11.52
CA VAL A 252 -1.38 14.83 11.74
C VAL A 252 -2.21 14.52 12.97
N SER A 253 -3.08 13.52 12.88
CA SER A 253 -3.74 12.96 14.05
C SER A 253 -3.87 11.45 13.98
N PHE A 254 -3.49 10.76 15.06
CA PHE A 254 -3.68 9.32 15.22
C PHE A 254 -4.82 9.06 16.20
N LEU A 255 -5.86 8.40 15.71
CA LEU A 255 -7.12 8.21 16.40
C LEU A 255 -7.26 6.76 16.89
N THR A 256 -7.76 6.62 18.10
CA THR A 256 -8.10 5.34 18.74
C THR A 256 -9.62 5.24 18.87
N GLY A 257 -10.18 4.03 18.79
CA GLY A 257 -11.63 3.83 18.97
C GLY A 257 -12.12 2.55 18.32
N PHE A 258 -13.43 2.43 18.11
CA PHE A 258 -14.04 1.24 17.48
C PHE A 258 -14.60 1.57 16.09
N ALA A 259 -15.61 0.84 15.62
CA ALA A 259 -16.15 0.94 14.27
C ALA A 259 -16.67 2.35 13.98
N GLU A 260 -17.44 2.94 14.90
CA GLU A 260 -18.03 4.28 14.81
C GLU A 260 -16.99 5.38 14.61
N THR A 261 -15.81 5.25 15.21
CA THR A 261 -14.68 6.16 14.98
C THR A 261 -14.19 6.03 13.53
N GLY A 262 -14.08 4.81 13.02
CA GLY A 262 -13.65 4.54 11.65
C GLY A 262 -14.65 5.08 10.63
N GLU A 263 -15.93 4.84 10.85
CA GLU A 263 -17.02 5.37 10.02
C GLU A 263 -16.98 6.91 9.93
N ALA A 264 -16.75 7.57 11.07
CA ALA A 264 -16.61 9.02 11.12
C ALA A 264 -15.37 9.53 10.35
N VAL A 265 -14.28 8.76 10.32
CA VAL A 265 -13.12 9.09 9.46
C VAL A 265 -13.53 9.01 7.99
N VAL A 266 -14.15 7.89 7.57
CA VAL A 266 -14.58 7.67 6.19
C VAL A 266 -15.45 8.81 5.67
N SER A 267 -16.41 9.27 6.49
CA SER A 267 -17.37 10.31 6.09
C SER A 267 -16.80 11.74 6.09
N SER A 268 -15.59 11.96 6.61
CA SER A 268 -15.08 13.31 6.88
C SER A 268 -13.86 13.71 6.04
N VAL A 269 -13.12 12.73 5.52
CA VAL A 269 -11.87 12.90 4.76
C VAL A 269 -12.09 12.97 3.25
N ASP A 270 -11.10 13.48 2.52
CA ASP A 270 -11.18 13.70 1.08
C ASP A 270 -10.78 12.45 0.25
N LYS A 271 -9.98 11.55 0.84
CA LYS A 271 -9.67 10.21 0.32
C LYS A 271 -9.24 9.31 1.49
N LEU A 272 -9.52 8.01 1.41
CA LEU A 272 -9.24 7.05 2.48
C LEU A 272 -8.38 5.88 2.01
N THR A 273 -7.37 5.51 2.80
CA THR A 273 -6.67 4.21 2.68
C THR A 273 -7.12 3.27 3.80
N PHE A 274 -7.66 2.11 3.45
CA PHE A 274 -8.05 1.08 4.41
C PHE A 274 -7.13 -0.14 4.27
N ILE A 275 -6.54 -0.56 5.39
CA ILE A 275 -5.70 -1.76 5.49
C ILE A 275 -6.38 -2.72 6.47
N GLY A 276 -6.87 -3.86 6.00
CA GLY A 276 -7.60 -4.81 6.85
C GLY A 276 -8.30 -5.96 6.12
N SER A 277 -9.37 -6.51 6.71
CA SER A 277 -10.03 -7.69 6.14
C SER A 277 -10.99 -7.35 4.98
N PRO A 278 -11.23 -8.28 4.03
CA PRO A 278 -12.18 -8.06 2.95
C PRO A 278 -13.61 -7.77 3.40
N SER A 279 -14.05 -8.35 4.51
CA SER A 279 -15.39 -8.10 5.07
C SER A 279 -15.56 -6.66 5.53
N VAL A 280 -14.56 -6.10 6.22
CA VAL A 280 -14.56 -4.70 6.67
C VAL A 280 -14.32 -3.76 5.49
N GLY A 281 -13.44 -4.11 4.54
CA GLY A 281 -13.22 -3.32 3.33
C GLY A 281 -14.51 -3.07 2.53
N LYS A 282 -15.40 -4.07 2.44
CA LYS A 282 -16.74 -3.90 1.83
C LYS A 282 -17.63 -2.92 2.59
N ILE A 283 -17.55 -2.89 3.92
CA ILE A 283 -18.30 -1.93 4.76
C ILE A 283 -17.75 -0.51 4.53
N ILE A 284 -16.43 -0.35 4.56
CA ILE A 284 -15.76 0.92 4.29
C ILE A 284 -16.17 1.47 2.93
N MET A 285 -16.13 0.66 1.88
CA MET A 285 -16.53 1.07 0.53
C MET A 285 -18.00 1.48 0.46
N ARG A 286 -18.90 0.76 1.16
CA ARG A 286 -20.32 1.13 1.25
C ARG A 286 -20.51 2.49 1.91
N ASN A 287 -19.80 2.73 3.01
CA ASN A 287 -19.92 3.98 3.77
C ASN A 287 -19.32 5.17 2.98
N ALA A 288 -18.21 4.94 2.28
CA ALA A 288 -17.57 5.94 1.42
C ALA A 288 -18.46 6.37 0.23
N ALA A 289 -19.38 5.51 -0.22
CA ALA A 289 -20.31 5.83 -1.31
C ALA A 289 -21.25 7.01 -0.96
N ALA A 290 -21.56 7.23 0.32
CA ALA A 290 -22.45 8.31 0.75
C ALA A 290 -21.88 9.71 0.44
N THR A 291 -20.55 9.85 0.42
CA THR A 291 -19.82 11.10 0.17
C THR A 291 -19.00 11.05 -1.12
N LEU A 292 -19.09 9.95 -1.87
CA LEU A 292 -18.21 9.64 -3.01
C LEU A 292 -16.71 9.74 -2.67
N THR A 293 -16.35 9.43 -1.42
CA THR A 293 -14.96 9.46 -0.97
C THR A 293 -14.19 8.34 -1.67
N PRO A 294 -13.11 8.64 -2.42
CA PRO A 294 -12.28 7.61 -3.03
C PRO A 294 -11.62 6.74 -1.96
N VAL A 295 -11.51 5.45 -2.23
CA VAL A 295 -10.89 4.47 -1.31
C VAL A 295 -9.75 3.71 -1.98
N VAL A 296 -8.68 3.49 -1.22
CA VAL A 296 -7.65 2.48 -1.50
C VAL A 296 -7.91 1.32 -0.55
N LEU A 297 -8.07 0.10 -1.08
CA LEU A 297 -8.38 -1.07 -0.28
C LEU A 297 -7.21 -2.06 -0.35
N GLU A 298 -6.43 -2.11 0.73
CA GLU A 298 -5.36 -3.07 0.95
C GLU A 298 -5.86 -4.17 1.86
N LEU A 299 -6.31 -5.26 1.25
CA LEU A 299 -7.03 -6.31 1.96
C LEU A 299 -6.16 -7.56 2.13
N GLY A 300 -6.69 -8.53 2.88
CA GLY A 300 -6.00 -9.78 3.19
C GLY A 300 -5.48 -10.55 1.96
N GLY A 301 -4.65 -11.56 2.25
CA GLY A 301 -3.98 -12.41 1.28
C GLY A 301 -4.29 -13.90 1.50
N LYS A 302 -3.82 -14.71 0.56
CA LYS A 302 -3.71 -16.17 0.69
C LYS A 302 -2.56 -16.63 -0.19
N ASP A 303 -1.44 -15.95 0.02
CA ASP A 303 -0.39 -15.87 -0.99
C ASP A 303 0.22 -17.26 -1.22
N PRO A 304 0.32 -17.67 -2.49
CA PRO A 304 0.92 -18.94 -2.85
C PRO A 304 2.43 -18.81 -3.06
N ALA A 305 3.17 -19.86 -2.72
CA ALA A 305 4.49 -20.14 -3.24
C ALA A 305 4.44 -21.39 -4.11
N ILE A 306 4.74 -21.25 -5.40
CA ILE A 306 4.94 -22.39 -6.32
C ILE A 306 6.41 -22.77 -6.27
N ILE A 307 6.73 -24.00 -5.90
CA ILE A 307 8.09 -24.53 -5.83
C ILE A 307 8.25 -25.62 -6.89
N CYS A 308 8.96 -25.28 -7.96
CA CYS A 308 9.28 -26.18 -9.05
C CYS A 308 10.36 -27.19 -8.61
N GLU A 309 10.44 -28.33 -9.30
CA GLU A 309 11.36 -29.41 -8.98
C GLU A 309 12.85 -29.08 -9.15
N ASP A 310 13.16 -28.03 -9.92
CA ASP A 310 14.49 -27.47 -10.15
C ASP A 310 14.84 -26.33 -9.20
N ALA A 311 13.96 -25.98 -8.25
CA ALA A 311 14.23 -24.91 -7.28
C ALA A 311 15.40 -25.26 -6.35
N ASP A 312 16.21 -24.27 -6.00
CA ASP A 312 17.29 -24.40 -5.02
C ASP A 312 16.72 -24.51 -3.60
N LEU A 313 16.62 -25.74 -3.08
CA LEU A 313 16.01 -25.99 -1.78
C LEU A 313 16.77 -25.35 -0.61
N GLU A 314 18.08 -25.12 -0.72
CA GLU A 314 18.87 -24.46 0.32
C GLU A 314 18.45 -22.98 0.46
N GLN A 315 18.11 -22.34 -0.66
CA GLN A 315 17.59 -20.98 -0.70
C GLN A 315 16.10 -20.92 -0.36
N VAL A 316 15.28 -21.84 -0.90
CA VAL A 316 13.82 -21.80 -0.76
C VAL A 316 13.36 -22.09 0.67
N ILE A 317 13.97 -23.06 1.36
CA ILE A 317 13.49 -23.50 2.69
C ILE A 317 13.46 -22.34 3.71
N PRO A 318 14.54 -21.56 3.93
CA PRO A 318 14.51 -20.42 4.85
C PRO A 318 13.47 -19.36 4.47
N VAL A 319 13.32 -19.10 3.17
CA VAL A 319 12.35 -18.12 2.62
C VAL A 319 10.92 -18.57 2.90
N VAL A 320 10.60 -19.86 2.68
CA VAL A 320 9.28 -20.45 2.99
C VAL A 320 9.00 -20.44 4.49
N MET A 321 9.98 -20.77 5.32
CA MET A 321 9.85 -20.71 6.79
C MET A 321 9.50 -19.29 7.25
N ARG A 322 10.23 -18.27 6.77
CA ARG A 322 9.94 -16.87 7.06
C ARG A 322 8.56 -16.46 6.53
N GLY A 323 8.24 -16.84 5.30
CA GLY A 323 6.97 -16.48 4.66
C GLY A 323 5.72 -16.96 5.39
N ASN A 324 5.77 -18.13 6.04
CA ASN A 324 4.62 -18.66 6.80
C ASN A 324 4.61 -18.25 8.28
N PHE A 325 5.78 -18.07 8.90
CA PHE A 325 5.86 -17.96 10.36
C PHE A 325 6.33 -16.59 10.88
N GLN A 326 6.81 -15.68 10.02
CA GLN A 326 7.09 -14.31 10.42
C GLN A 326 5.85 -13.67 11.06
N ASN A 327 6.04 -13.03 12.22
CA ASN A 327 4.96 -12.44 13.00
C ASN A 327 3.85 -13.45 13.35
N CYS A 328 4.21 -14.72 13.59
CA CYS A 328 3.26 -15.80 13.83
C CYS A 328 2.26 -15.99 12.66
N GLY A 329 2.70 -15.76 11.41
CA GLY A 329 1.85 -15.82 10.22
C GLY A 329 0.86 -14.66 10.06
N GLN A 330 0.91 -13.66 10.94
CA GLN A 330 0.00 -12.49 10.91
C GLN A 330 0.55 -11.41 9.95
N ASN A 331 0.67 -11.77 8.68
CA ASN A 331 1.22 -10.91 7.62
C ASN A 331 0.34 -10.97 6.37
N CYS A 332 -0.06 -9.82 5.83
CA CYS A 332 -0.93 -9.74 4.65
C CYS A 332 -0.29 -10.37 3.40
N VAL A 333 1.03 -10.22 3.23
CA VAL A 333 1.83 -10.90 2.17
C VAL A 333 2.50 -12.18 2.65
N GLY A 334 2.01 -12.73 3.77
CA GLY A 334 2.46 -14.01 4.30
C GLY A 334 2.12 -15.13 3.33
N LEU A 335 3.06 -16.04 3.12
CA LEU A 335 2.80 -17.28 2.40
C LEU A 335 1.87 -18.13 3.26
N GLU A 336 0.76 -18.60 2.69
CA GLU A 336 -0.13 -19.55 3.38
C GLU A 336 -0.30 -20.85 2.60
N ARG A 337 -0.02 -20.85 1.28
CA ARG A 337 -0.17 -22.03 0.41
C ARG A 337 1.13 -22.35 -0.30
N ILE A 338 1.77 -23.44 0.10
CA ILE A 338 3.02 -23.91 -0.47
C ILE A 338 2.69 -25.03 -1.47
N LEU A 339 2.66 -24.68 -2.75
CA LEU A 339 2.43 -25.60 -3.85
C LEU A 339 3.77 -26.18 -4.27
N VAL A 340 3.95 -27.48 -4.08
CA VAL A 340 5.22 -28.17 -4.32
C VAL A 340 5.08 -29.18 -5.45
N GLN A 341 6.03 -29.17 -6.38
CA GLN A 341 6.04 -30.12 -7.48
C GLN A 341 6.27 -31.55 -6.94
N ALA A 342 5.51 -32.51 -7.45
CA ALA A 342 5.43 -33.86 -6.89
C ALA A 342 6.78 -34.55 -6.64
N LYS A 343 7.80 -34.29 -7.48
CA LYS A 343 9.13 -34.91 -7.39
C LYS A 343 9.92 -34.54 -6.13
N ILE A 344 9.74 -33.33 -5.61
CA ILE A 344 10.49 -32.81 -4.44
C ILE A 344 9.61 -32.69 -3.19
N HIS A 345 8.32 -33.00 -3.28
CA HIS A 345 7.35 -32.79 -2.21
C HIS A 345 7.73 -33.46 -0.90
N ASP A 346 8.02 -34.77 -0.92
CA ASP A 346 8.20 -35.53 0.32
C ASP A 346 9.50 -35.13 1.03
N GLN A 347 10.57 -34.84 0.27
CA GLN A 347 11.83 -34.30 0.81
C GLN A 347 11.60 -32.92 1.44
N LEU A 348 10.88 -32.02 0.76
CA LEU A 348 10.65 -30.68 1.27
C LEU A 348 9.76 -30.69 2.53
N VAL A 349 8.73 -31.53 2.56
CA VAL A 349 7.87 -31.72 3.75
C VAL A 349 8.70 -32.19 4.94
N LEU A 350 9.63 -33.12 4.73
CA LEU A 350 10.50 -33.63 5.79
C LEU A 350 11.36 -32.51 6.42
N GLU A 351 12.04 -31.71 5.59
CA GLU A 351 12.90 -30.63 6.09
C GLU A 351 12.11 -29.50 6.75
N LEU A 352 10.99 -29.07 6.15
CA LEU A 352 10.11 -28.06 6.74
C LEU A 352 9.56 -28.53 8.09
N THR A 353 9.21 -29.81 8.21
CA THR A 353 8.74 -30.40 9.47
C THR A 353 9.82 -30.35 10.55
N ARG A 354 11.06 -30.74 10.20
CA ARG A 354 12.19 -30.73 11.13
C ARG A 354 12.44 -29.33 11.68
N LEU A 355 12.48 -28.32 10.80
CA LEU A 355 12.70 -26.92 11.20
C LEU A 355 11.53 -26.37 12.01
N THR A 356 10.29 -26.65 11.60
CA THR A 356 9.09 -26.15 12.28
C THR A 356 8.96 -26.70 13.70
N ARG A 357 9.33 -27.97 13.92
CA ARG A 357 9.32 -28.58 15.26
C ARG A 357 10.38 -28.01 16.21
N ALA A 358 11.40 -27.33 15.68
CA ALA A 358 12.46 -26.72 16.47
C ALA A 358 12.15 -25.27 16.87
N LEU A 359 11.09 -24.65 16.33
CA LEU A 359 10.74 -23.27 16.62
C LEU A 359 10.31 -23.10 18.08
N THR A 360 10.86 -22.10 18.74
CA THR A 360 10.46 -21.64 20.08
C THR A 360 9.33 -20.62 19.97
N GLN A 361 8.38 -20.65 20.91
CA GLN A 361 7.28 -19.69 20.96
C GLN A 361 7.06 -19.19 22.39
N GLY A 362 6.80 -17.90 22.55
CA GLY A 362 6.56 -17.33 23.87
C GLY A 362 6.27 -15.83 23.87
N PRO A 363 6.12 -15.24 25.07
CA PRO A 363 5.85 -13.82 25.24
C PRO A 363 7.07 -12.98 24.83
N ALA A 364 7.00 -12.40 23.64
CA ALA A 364 8.11 -11.63 23.06
C ALA A 364 8.57 -10.40 23.86
N SER A 365 7.73 -9.89 24.78
CA SER A 365 8.10 -8.84 25.73
C SER A 365 8.98 -9.33 26.89
N GLN A 366 9.10 -10.65 27.09
CA GLN A 366 9.79 -11.26 28.24
C GLN A 366 11.03 -12.08 27.83
N GLY A 367 11.32 -12.21 26.54
CA GLY A 367 12.44 -13.01 26.08
C GLY A 367 12.55 -13.11 24.57
N GLN A 368 13.61 -13.81 24.13
CA GLN A 368 13.84 -14.09 22.72
C GLN A 368 13.20 -15.43 22.33
N TYR A 369 12.27 -15.38 21.38
CA TYR A 369 11.57 -16.52 20.83
C TYR A 369 11.56 -16.42 19.31
N ASP A 370 11.41 -17.54 18.61
CA ASP A 370 11.23 -17.53 17.15
C ASP A 370 9.85 -17.01 16.76
N LEU A 371 8.83 -17.32 17.58
CA LEU A 371 7.44 -16.92 17.40
C LEU A 371 6.87 -16.21 18.63
N GLY A 372 6.10 -15.17 18.33
CA GLY A 372 5.35 -14.41 19.31
C GLY A 372 3.93 -14.93 19.56
N ALA A 373 3.11 -14.08 20.17
CA ALA A 373 1.69 -14.34 20.44
C ALA A 373 0.79 -13.96 19.26
N MET A 374 -0.41 -14.54 19.25
CA MET A 374 -1.50 -14.09 18.40
C MET A 374 -2.07 -12.79 18.97
N THR A 375 -2.07 -11.70 18.21
CA THR A 375 -2.51 -10.39 18.71
C THR A 375 -3.98 -10.39 19.15
N MET A 376 -4.81 -11.17 18.46
CA MET A 376 -6.24 -11.33 18.74
C MET A 376 -6.57 -12.58 19.57
N GLY A 377 -5.57 -13.30 20.13
CA GLY A 377 -5.72 -14.43 21.06
C GLY A 377 -7.04 -15.20 20.97
N LYS A 378 -7.86 -15.13 22.03
CA LYS A 378 -9.18 -15.76 22.19
C LYS A 378 -10.20 -15.49 21.06
N ALA A 379 -10.06 -14.40 20.29
CA ALA A 379 -10.94 -14.10 19.15
C ALA A 379 -10.48 -14.74 17.83
N ALA A 380 -9.20 -15.08 17.70
CA ALA A 380 -8.60 -15.65 16.49
C ALA A 380 -8.33 -17.16 16.63
N ILE A 381 -7.77 -17.60 17.75
CA ILE A 381 -7.35 -18.99 18.00
C ILE A 381 -8.47 -20.01 17.75
N PRO A 382 -9.71 -19.83 18.25
CA PRO A 382 -10.78 -20.79 17.98
C PRO A 382 -11.12 -20.94 16.49
N LYS A 383 -11.01 -19.86 15.71
CA LYS A 383 -11.25 -19.89 14.26
C LYS A 383 -10.16 -20.66 13.53
N ILE A 384 -8.91 -20.44 13.93
CA ILE A 384 -7.76 -21.17 13.38
C ILE A 384 -7.87 -22.65 13.73
N GLN A 385 -8.17 -22.97 14.99
CA GLN A 385 -8.37 -24.36 15.45
C GLN A 385 -9.48 -25.04 14.65
N GLN A 386 -10.62 -24.38 14.47
CA GLN A 386 -11.73 -24.90 13.67
C GLN A 386 -11.33 -25.16 12.21
N LEU A 387 -10.63 -24.23 11.56
CA LEU A 387 -10.14 -24.41 10.20
C LEU A 387 -9.18 -25.61 10.09
N VAL A 388 -8.28 -25.78 11.05
CA VAL A 388 -7.35 -26.92 11.09
C VAL A 388 -8.11 -28.23 11.31
N ASP A 389 -9.01 -28.29 12.29
CA ASP A 389 -9.79 -29.49 12.60
C ASP A 389 -10.68 -29.92 11.44
N ASP A 390 -11.37 -28.97 10.79
CA ASP A 390 -12.20 -29.24 9.61
C ASP A 390 -11.37 -29.74 8.43
N THR A 391 -10.16 -29.21 8.25
CA THR A 391 -9.24 -29.66 7.18
C THR A 391 -8.76 -31.08 7.43
N VAL A 392 -8.40 -31.43 8.68
CA VAL A 392 -8.02 -32.80 9.04
C VAL A 392 -9.21 -33.76 8.87
N LYS A 393 -10.40 -33.35 9.28
CA LYS A 393 -11.64 -34.11 9.08
C LYS A 393 -11.96 -34.34 7.61
N ALA A 394 -11.61 -33.40 6.74
CA ALA A 394 -11.75 -33.51 5.28
C ALA A 394 -10.69 -34.42 4.62
N GLY A 395 -9.74 -34.97 5.39
CA GLY A 395 -8.76 -35.95 4.92
C GLY A 395 -7.34 -35.43 4.74
N ALA A 396 -7.06 -34.17 5.10
CA ALA A 396 -5.68 -33.69 5.16
C ALA A 396 -4.93 -34.29 6.35
N THR A 397 -3.60 -34.33 6.25
CA THR A 397 -2.72 -34.86 7.29
C THR A 397 -2.10 -33.71 8.08
N LEU A 398 -2.34 -33.71 9.40
CA LEU A 398 -1.63 -32.86 10.35
C LEU A 398 -0.23 -33.43 10.63
N ILE A 399 0.81 -32.71 10.21
CA ILE A 399 2.19 -33.17 10.33
C ILE A 399 2.81 -32.76 11.66
N CYS A 400 2.55 -31.54 12.13
CA CYS A 400 2.98 -31.02 13.44
C CYS A 400 2.08 -29.85 13.87
N GLY A 401 2.13 -29.50 15.17
CA GLY A 401 1.32 -28.41 15.74
C GLY A 401 -0.16 -28.77 15.82
N GLY A 402 -1.02 -27.82 15.44
CA GLY A 402 -2.46 -28.02 15.20
C GLY A 402 -3.35 -28.14 16.43
N LYS A 403 -2.81 -28.03 17.66
CA LYS A 403 -3.60 -28.00 18.90
C LYS A 403 -2.98 -27.04 19.91
N THR A 404 -3.82 -26.25 20.56
CA THR A 404 -3.40 -25.40 21.68
C THR A 404 -4.41 -25.42 22.81
N THR A 405 -3.92 -25.23 24.03
CA THR A 405 -4.71 -24.94 25.23
C THR A 405 -4.49 -23.51 25.74
N SER A 406 -3.67 -22.72 25.04
CA SER A 406 -3.38 -21.32 25.36
C SER A 406 -4.39 -20.38 24.70
N ASP A 407 -4.73 -19.30 25.40
CA ASP A 407 -5.54 -18.19 24.87
C ASP A 407 -4.71 -17.18 24.05
N GLN A 408 -3.38 -17.27 24.07
CA GLN A 408 -2.45 -16.32 23.46
C GLN A 408 -1.63 -16.93 22.32
N PHE A 409 -1.31 -18.23 22.40
CA PHE A 409 -0.36 -18.89 21.52
C PHE A 409 -1.02 -20.00 20.70
N TYR A 410 -0.84 -19.94 19.38
CA TYR A 410 -1.14 -21.05 18.48
C TYR A 410 0.18 -21.61 17.93
N PRO A 411 0.41 -22.94 17.99
CA PRO A 411 1.68 -23.51 17.57
C PRO A 411 1.86 -23.44 16.05
N ALA A 412 3.12 -23.33 15.62
CA ALA A 412 3.48 -23.51 14.23
C ALA A 412 2.98 -24.87 13.72
N THR A 413 2.16 -24.83 12.67
CA THR A 413 1.37 -25.97 12.20
C THR A 413 1.66 -26.25 10.73
N ILE A 414 1.86 -27.51 10.37
CA ILE A 414 1.97 -27.94 8.97
C ILE A 414 0.83 -28.91 8.66
N LEU A 415 0.12 -28.62 7.57
CA LEU A 415 -0.88 -29.49 6.96
C LEU A 415 -0.42 -29.93 5.58
N THR A 416 -0.60 -31.21 5.25
CA THR A 416 -0.33 -31.77 3.91
C THR A 416 -1.57 -32.50 3.39
N GLY A 417 -1.61 -32.80 2.10
CA GLY A 417 -2.78 -33.46 1.49
C GLY A 417 -4.00 -32.53 1.37
N VAL A 418 -3.79 -31.21 1.49
CA VAL A 418 -4.85 -30.22 1.34
C VAL A 418 -5.20 -30.05 -0.14
N THR A 419 -6.49 -30.12 -0.45
CA THR A 419 -7.02 -29.92 -1.80
C THR A 419 -7.63 -28.52 -1.95
N PRO A 420 -7.74 -27.97 -3.18
CA PRO A 420 -8.25 -26.62 -3.40
C PRO A 420 -9.70 -26.39 -2.91
N ASP A 421 -10.50 -27.43 -2.74
CA ASP A 421 -11.88 -27.37 -2.26
C ASP A 421 -12.00 -27.28 -0.73
N MET A 422 -10.91 -27.54 0.02
CA MET A 422 -10.90 -27.40 1.47
C MET A 422 -10.92 -25.90 1.87
N PRO A 423 -11.71 -25.50 2.89
CA PRO A 423 -11.82 -24.10 3.33
C PRO A 423 -10.47 -23.43 3.63
N ILE A 424 -9.54 -24.14 4.28
CA ILE A 424 -8.22 -23.60 4.61
C ILE A 424 -7.36 -23.28 3.38
N ALA A 425 -7.68 -23.82 2.19
CA ALA A 425 -7.00 -23.46 0.95
C ALA A 425 -7.57 -22.17 0.33
N GLN A 426 -8.72 -21.69 0.81
CA GLN A 426 -9.48 -20.58 0.23
C GLN A 426 -9.64 -19.38 1.17
N GLU A 427 -9.64 -19.63 2.48
CA GLU A 427 -9.81 -18.63 3.53
C GLU A 427 -8.47 -18.28 4.16
N GLU A 428 -8.20 -16.99 4.32
CA GLU A 428 -7.03 -16.47 5.04
C GLU A 428 -7.06 -16.94 6.50
N VAL A 429 -5.98 -17.58 6.95
CA VAL A 429 -5.85 -18.03 8.34
C VAL A 429 -5.32 -16.90 9.21
N PHE A 430 -4.36 -16.12 8.69
CA PHE A 430 -3.68 -15.04 9.40
C PHE A 430 -3.09 -15.52 10.75
N GLY A 431 -2.40 -16.66 10.69
CA GLY A 431 -1.82 -17.36 11.83
C GLY A 431 -0.76 -18.37 11.37
N PRO A 432 -0.06 -19.07 12.28
CA PRO A 432 1.16 -19.82 11.95
C PRO A 432 0.82 -21.21 11.40
N VAL A 433 0.10 -21.26 10.27
CA VAL A 433 -0.34 -22.49 9.61
C VAL A 433 0.17 -22.52 8.17
N MET A 434 1.07 -23.46 7.89
CA MET A 434 1.57 -23.72 6.55
C MET A 434 0.77 -24.84 5.89
N VAL A 435 0.09 -24.51 4.79
CA VAL A 435 -0.63 -25.49 3.97
C VAL A 435 0.26 -25.92 2.80
N ILE A 436 0.66 -27.19 2.77
CA ILE A 436 1.46 -27.76 1.70
C ILE A 436 0.57 -28.57 0.75
N MET A 437 0.56 -28.18 -0.52
CA MET A 437 -0.25 -28.77 -1.57
C MET A 437 0.65 -29.35 -2.66
N LYS A 438 0.25 -30.47 -3.27
CA LYS A 438 1.04 -31.16 -4.31
C LYS A 438 0.50 -30.84 -5.70
N PHE A 439 1.37 -30.50 -6.65
CA PHE A 439 1.01 -30.34 -8.07
C PHE A 439 1.94 -31.17 -8.98
N LYS A 440 1.50 -31.42 -10.22
CA LYS A 440 2.27 -32.21 -11.20
C LYS A 440 2.86 -31.33 -12.31
N THR A 441 2.04 -30.45 -12.88
CA THR A 441 2.44 -29.58 -13.99
C THR A 441 2.30 -28.10 -13.64
N ASP A 442 3.03 -27.24 -14.35
CA ASP A 442 2.92 -25.78 -14.20
C ASP A 442 1.49 -25.28 -14.45
N GLN A 443 0.77 -25.94 -15.37
CA GLN A 443 -0.64 -25.67 -15.63
C GLN A 443 -1.53 -25.93 -14.41
N ASP A 444 -1.27 -27.02 -13.67
CA ASP A 444 -2.00 -27.35 -12.45
C ASP A 444 -1.73 -26.30 -11.36
N ALA A 445 -0.47 -25.93 -11.18
CA ALA A 445 -0.07 -24.92 -10.20
C ALA A 445 -0.76 -23.58 -10.46
N VAL A 446 -0.71 -23.10 -11.71
CA VAL A 446 -1.40 -21.87 -12.13
C VAL A 446 -2.91 -21.95 -11.89
N LYS A 447 -3.53 -23.10 -12.21
CA LYS A 447 -4.98 -23.31 -11.99
C LYS A 447 -5.32 -23.25 -10.50
N MET A 448 -4.54 -23.90 -9.65
CA MET A 448 -4.73 -23.91 -8.19
C MET A 448 -4.54 -22.52 -7.57
N VAL A 449 -3.55 -21.76 -8.04
CA VAL A 449 -3.34 -20.37 -7.60
C VAL A 449 -4.52 -19.49 -7.99
N ASN A 450 -4.93 -19.53 -9.26
CA ASN A 450 -5.96 -18.64 -9.78
C ASN A 450 -7.37 -18.95 -9.27
N ALA A 451 -7.64 -20.18 -8.83
CA ALA A 451 -8.91 -20.58 -8.23
C ALA A 451 -9.18 -19.89 -6.88
N CYS A 452 -8.16 -19.39 -6.21
CA CYS A 452 -8.32 -18.64 -4.97
C CYS A 452 -8.98 -17.28 -5.21
N ALA A 453 -9.91 -16.90 -4.33
CA ALA A 453 -10.58 -15.61 -4.39
C ALA A 453 -9.63 -14.44 -4.08
N TYR A 454 -8.59 -14.67 -3.28
CA TYR A 454 -7.54 -13.71 -2.97
C TYR A 454 -6.61 -13.48 -4.17
N GLY A 455 -5.94 -12.34 -4.17
CA GLY A 455 -5.08 -11.90 -5.26
C GLY A 455 -4.11 -10.79 -4.85
N LEU A 456 -3.49 -10.88 -3.67
CA LEU A 456 -2.53 -9.89 -3.19
C LEU A 456 -1.13 -10.14 -3.79
N GLY A 457 -0.37 -11.06 -3.19
CA GLY A 457 0.96 -11.45 -3.65
C GLY A 457 1.04 -12.90 -4.10
N SER A 458 2.22 -13.27 -4.61
CA SER A 458 2.57 -14.63 -5.00
C SER A 458 4.07 -14.77 -5.19
N SER A 459 4.55 -16.02 -5.11
CA SER A 459 5.94 -16.39 -5.30
C SER A 459 6.06 -17.61 -6.22
N VAL A 460 7.08 -17.60 -7.10
CA VAL A 460 7.44 -18.73 -7.96
C VAL A 460 8.93 -19.02 -7.78
N PHE A 461 9.27 -20.24 -7.42
CA PHE A 461 10.64 -20.70 -7.19
C PHE A 461 11.04 -21.71 -8.26
N SER A 462 12.08 -21.39 -9.03
CA SER A 462 12.66 -22.23 -10.10
C SER A 462 14.08 -21.73 -10.39
N ALA A 463 15.01 -22.65 -10.71
CA ALA A 463 16.30 -22.27 -11.26
C ALA A 463 16.17 -21.83 -12.73
N ASP A 464 15.17 -22.33 -13.46
CA ASP A 464 14.79 -21.86 -14.80
C ASP A 464 13.96 -20.56 -14.72
N ILE A 465 14.64 -19.42 -14.89
CA ILE A 465 14.02 -18.10 -14.86
C ILE A 465 12.95 -17.91 -15.96
N PRO A 466 13.18 -18.25 -17.24
CA PRO A 466 12.13 -18.25 -18.25
C PRO A 466 10.88 -19.05 -17.87
N ARG A 467 11.04 -20.24 -17.27
CA ARG A 467 9.91 -21.04 -16.77
C ARG A 467 9.19 -20.31 -15.63
N ALA A 468 9.92 -19.78 -14.66
CA ALA A 468 9.34 -19.04 -13.55
C ALA A 468 8.54 -17.81 -14.03
N GLN A 469 9.06 -17.08 -15.03
CA GLN A 469 8.37 -15.96 -15.67
C GLN A 469 7.10 -16.42 -16.41
N ALA A 470 7.18 -17.52 -17.17
CA ALA A 470 6.02 -18.06 -17.87
C ALA A 470 4.90 -18.50 -16.91
N ILE A 471 5.24 -19.01 -15.73
CA ILE A 471 4.28 -19.30 -14.66
C ILE A 471 3.72 -17.99 -14.09
N ALA A 472 4.59 -17.05 -13.73
CA ALA A 472 4.24 -15.75 -13.14
C ALA A 472 3.24 -14.96 -14.00
N ASP A 473 3.46 -14.87 -15.31
CA ASP A 473 2.60 -14.15 -16.27
C ASP A 473 1.16 -14.67 -16.30
N ARG A 474 0.94 -15.90 -15.84
CA ARG A 474 -0.36 -16.57 -15.87
C ARG A 474 -1.07 -16.52 -14.52
N ILE A 475 -0.41 -16.03 -13.48
CA ILE A 475 -0.99 -15.86 -12.14
C ILE A 475 -1.77 -14.53 -12.07
N ARG A 476 -2.94 -14.55 -11.42
CA ARG A 476 -3.82 -13.39 -11.26
C ARG A 476 -3.71 -12.84 -9.83
N THR A 477 -2.62 -12.12 -9.57
CA THR A 477 -2.32 -11.43 -8.32
C THR A 477 -1.88 -9.99 -8.61
N GLY A 478 -1.89 -9.14 -7.59
CA GLY A 478 -1.39 -7.76 -7.71
C GLY A 478 0.14 -7.70 -7.76
N MET A 479 0.82 -8.68 -7.16
CA MET A 479 2.27 -8.75 -7.08
C MET A 479 2.77 -10.19 -7.26
N VAL A 480 3.89 -10.34 -7.97
CA VAL A 480 4.59 -11.62 -8.15
C VAL A 480 6.06 -11.44 -7.81
N ASN A 481 6.64 -12.43 -7.13
CA ASN A 481 8.06 -12.53 -6.82
C ASN A 481 8.61 -13.82 -7.46
N ILE A 482 9.81 -13.75 -8.02
CA ILE A 482 10.54 -14.94 -8.52
C ILE A 482 11.71 -15.18 -7.58
N ASN A 483 11.81 -16.40 -7.05
CA ASN A 483 12.82 -16.83 -6.09
C ASN A 483 12.88 -15.99 -4.78
N ASP A 484 11.75 -15.41 -4.36
CA ASP A 484 11.62 -14.64 -3.11
C ASP A 484 10.15 -14.59 -2.63
N PHE A 485 9.87 -14.03 -1.45
CA PHE A 485 8.51 -13.73 -0.96
C PHE A 485 8.43 -12.32 -0.39
N GLY A 486 7.33 -11.62 -0.67
CA GLY A 486 7.04 -10.31 -0.06
C GLY A 486 8.05 -9.19 -0.35
N ILE A 487 9.17 -9.46 -1.04
CA ILE A 487 10.29 -8.52 -1.25
C ILE A 487 9.86 -7.26 -1.99
N ASN A 488 8.84 -7.36 -2.86
CA ASN A 488 8.24 -6.21 -3.53
C ASN A 488 7.78 -5.11 -2.56
N TYR A 489 7.48 -5.45 -1.29
CA TYR A 489 7.16 -4.46 -0.26
C TYR A 489 8.36 -3.56 0.07
N LEU A 490 9.58 -4.09 0.11
CA LEU A 490 10.79 -3.31 0.37
C LEU A 490 11.22 -2.51 -0.87
N CYS A 491 10.84 -2.96 -2.07
CA CYS A 491 11.04 -2.22 -3.31
C CYS A 491 10.02 -1.07 -3.45
N GLN A 492 10.15 -0.01 -2.65
CA GLN A 492 9.17 1.10 -2.57
C GLN A 492 8.94 1.91 -3.84
N SER A 493 9.70 1.66 -4.92
CA SER A 493 9.38 2.16 -6.26
C SER A 493 8.26 1.41 -6.96
N LEU A 494 7.95 0.17 -6.53
CA LEU A 494 6.90 -0.66 -7.07
C LEU A 494 5.54 -0.28 -6.46
N PRO A 495 4.45 -0.41 -7.24
CA PRO A 495 3.11 -0.36 -6.68
C PRO A 495 2.90 -1.54 -5.74
N PHE A 496 2.27 -1.27 -4.60
CA PHE A 496 1.78 -2.30 -3.69
C PHE A 496 0.26 -2.28 -3.67
N GLY A 497 -0.36 -3.45 -3.83
CA GLY A 497 -1.80 -3.67 -3.69
C GLY A 497 -2.30 -4.87 -4.49
N GLY A 498 -3.50 -5.33 -4.16
CA GLY A 498 -4.07 -6.58 -4.69
C GLY A 498 -5.03 -6.42 -5.88
N VAL A 499 -5.66 -7.54 -6.21
CA VAL A 499 -6.83 -7.67 -7.08
C VAL A 499 -7.86 -8.62 -6.43
N LYS A 500 -9.04 -8.78 -7.05
CA LYS A 500 -10.13 -9.64 -6.54
C LYS A 500 -10.57 -9.20 -5.13
N ILE A 501 -10.70 -10.13 -4.17
CA ILE A 501 -11.09 -9.77 -2.80
C ILE A 501 -9.94 -9.17 -1.98
N SER A 502 -8.70 -9.19 -2.49
CA SER A 502 -7.55 -8.50 -1.89
C SER A 502 -7.56 -6.99 -2.17
N GLY A 503 -8.61 -6.48 -2.80
CA GLY A 503 -8.85 -5.05 -2.96
C GLY A 503 -8.33 -4.50 -4.28
N PHE A 504 -8.07 -3.19 -4.31
CA PHE A 504 -7.75 -2.43 -5.52
C PHE A 504 -7.13 -1.07 -5.17
N ASP A 505 -6.65 -0.38 -6.22
CA ASP A 505 -5.77 0.80 -6.14
C ASP A 505 -4.43 0.43 -5.46
N ARG A 506 -3.53 1.39 -5.27
CA ARG A 506 -2.18 1.16 -4.75
C ARG A 506 -1.82 2.21 -3.71
N PHE A 507 -1.07 1.83 -2.66
CA PHE A 507 -0.58 2.79 -1.64
C PHE A 507 0.95 2.99 -1.62
N ALA A 508 1.70 2.15 -2.32
CA ALA A 508 3.14 2.30 -2.51
C ALA A 508 3.51 2.66 -3.96
N GLY A 509 4.80 2.91 -4.21
CA GLY A 509 5.29 3.26 -5.54
C GLY A 509 4.90 4.66 -5.99
N ARG A 510 5.12 4.90 -7.29
CA ARG A 510 4.71 6.15 -7.95
C ARG A 510 3.20 6.30 -7.93
N GLU A 511 2.51 5.18 -8.08
CA GLU A 511 1.06 5.01 -8.10
C GLU A 511 0.47 5.45 -6.76
N GLY A 512 0.98 4.94 -5.63
CA GLY A 512 0.49 5.29 -4.31
C GLY A 512 0.80 6.73 -3.90
N LEU A 513 1.99 7.24 -4.24
CA LEU A 513 2.30 8.64 -3.97
C LEU A 513 1.40 9.59 -4.77
N ARG A 514 1.19 9.32 -6.07
CA ARG A 514 0.24 10.07 -6.91
C ARG A 514 -1.21 9.82 -6.50
N GLY A 515 -1.50 8.67 -5.93
CA GLY A 515 -2.79 8.31 -5.36
C GLY A 515 -3.20 9.23 -4.20
N ASN A 516 -2.25 9.94 -3.58
CA ASN A 516 -2.51 11.00 -2.60
C ASN A 516 -2.74 12.38 -3.25
N CYS A 517 -2.94 12.43 -4.57
CA CYS A 517 -3.17 13.67 -5.32
C CYS A 517 -4.38 13.56 -6.25
N ILE A 518 -5.04 14.69 -6.45
CA ILE A 518 -5.92 14.93 -7.58
C ILE A 518 -5.05 15.02 -8.84
N VAL A 519 -5.31 14.13 -9.80
CA VAL A 519 -4.69 14.15 -11.13
C VAL A 519 -5.35 15.24 -11.97
N ARG A 520 -4.78 16.45 -11.94
CA ARG A 520 -5.38 17.64 -12.57
C ARG A 520 -4.84 17.84 -13.98
N ALA A 521 -5.71 17.68 -14.97
CA ALA A 521 -5.41 18.13 -16.33
C ALA A 521 -5.48 19.66 -16.42
N SER A 522 -4.59 20.26 -17.20
CA SER A 522 -4.56 21.70 -17.47
C SER A 522 -4.19 21.93 -18.94
N THR A 523 -4.88 22.85 -19.59
CA THR A 523 -4.59 23.27 -20.98
C THR A 523 -4.39 24.76 -21.04
N THR A 524 -3.26 25.21 -21.61
CA THR A 524 -2.96 26.63 -21.82
C THR A 524 -2.61 26.89 -23.28
N ASP A 525 -2.69 28.13 -23.74
CA ASP A 525 -2.13 28.50 -25.04
C ASP A 525 -0.60 28.43 -24.97
N ARG A 526 0.03 27.80 -25.96
CA ARG A 526 1.47 27.66 -26.08
C ARG A 526 2.11 28.88 -26.75
N ILE A 527 1.41 29.44 -27.73
CA ILE A 527 1.90 30.57 -28.54
C ILE A 527 1.09 31.82 -28.13
N PRO A 528 1.73 32.86 -27.60
CA PRO A 528 1.05 34.13 -27.30
C PRO A 528 0.28 34.65 -28.51
N GLY A 529 -1.01 35.00 -28.30
CA GLY A 529 -1.90 35.51 -29.35
C GLY A 529 -2.58 34.45 -30.23
N VAL A 530 -2.08 33.20 -30.28
CA VAL A 530 -2.73 32.11 -31.01
C VAL A 530 -3.66 31.35 -30.08
N LYS A 531 -4.94 31.64 -30.17
CA LYS A 531 -6.01 31.02 -29.37
C LYS A 531 -6.97 30.24 -30.23
N THR A 532 -7.80 29.43 -29.58
CA THR A 532 -8.87 28.72 -30.29
C THR A 532 -9.87 29.75 -30.82
N THR A 533 -9.99 29.83 -32.14
CA THR A 533 -11.04 30.57 -32.84
C THR A 533 -11.92 29.57 -33.56
N ILE A 534 -13.23 29.63 -33.34
CA ILE A 534 -14.18 28.83 -34.10
C ILE A 534 -14.36 29.55 -35.45
N PRO A 535 -14.06 28.93 -36.61
CA PRO A 535 -14.37 29.53 -37.92
C PRO A 535 -15.84 29.92 -38.01
N SER A 536 -16.16 31.05 -38.66
CA SER A 536 -17.55 31.59 -38.72
C SER A 536 -18.57 30.59 -39.25
N ILE A 537 -18.18 29.70 -40.17
CA ILE A 537 -19.02 28.62 -40.70
C ILE A 537 -19.49 27.62 -39.63
N LEU A 538 -18.72 27.46 -38.55
CA LEU A 538 -19.00 26.58 -37.40
C LEU A 538 -19.60 27.32 -36.20
N GLN A 539 -19.61 28.65 -36.22
CA GLN A 539 -20.22 29.44 -35.15
C GLN A 539 -21.75 29.34 -35.23
N TYR A 540 -22.42 29.57 -34.11
CA TYR A 540 -23.88 29.62 -34.09
C TYR A 540 -24.40 30.94 -34.69
N PRO A 541 -25.48 30.91 -35.48
CA PRO A 541 -26.19 29.70 -35.94
C PRO A 541 -25.38 28.94 -37.01
N ILE A 542 -25.36 27.61 -36.90
CA ILE A 542 -24.53 26.72 -37.74
C ILE A 542 -24.92 26.87 -39.22
N SER A 543 -23.92 27.09 -40.09
CA SER A 543 -24.13 27.17 -41.53
C SER A 543 -24.57 25.82 -42.12
N PRO A 544 -25.43 25.77 -43.16
CA PRO A 544 -25.85 24.51 -43.79
C PRO A 544 -24.69 23.65 -44.33
N VAL A 545 -23.55 24.28 -44.64
CA VAL A 545 -22.33 23.61 -45.15
C VAL A 545 -21.30 23.26 -44.06
N ALA A 546 -21.60 23.55 -42.78
CA ALA A 546 -20.70 23.32 -41.65
C ALA A 546 -20.27 21.86 -41.49
N PHE A 547 -21.20 20.92 -41.71
CA PHE A 547 -20.88 19.49 -41.62
C PHE A 547 -19.89 19.07 -42.70
N THR A 548 -20.12 19.47 -43.96
CA THR A 548 -19.19 19.21 -45.07
C THR A 548 -17.84 19.89 -44.85
N PHE A 549 -17.81 21.08 -44.25
CA PHE A 549 -16.55 21.71 -43.82
C PHE A 549 -15.81 20.82 -42.82
N MET A 550 -16.48 20.33 -41.78
CA MET A 550 -15.87 19.46 -40.77
C MET A 550 -15.40 18.14 -41.34
N GLU A 551 -16.17 17.53 -42.25
CA GLU A 551 -15.80 16.26 -42.91
C GLU A 551 -14.48 16.41 -43.69
N ASN A 552 -14.36 17.48 -44.48
CA ASN A 552 -13.15 17.73 -45.24
C ASN A 552 -11.97 18.13 -44.34
N LEU A 553 -12.21 18.91 -43.27
CA LEU A 553 -11.18 19.22 -42.28
C LEU A 553 -10.65 17.96 -41.59
N ALA A 554 -11.54 17.05 -41.19
CA ALA A 554 -11.15 15.76 -40.62
C ALA A 554 -10.34 14.93 -41.62
N GLN A 555 -10.73 14.92 -42.90
CA GLN A 555 -9.99 14.22 -43.95
C GLN A 555 -8.63 14.86 -44.25
N VAL A 556 -8.45 16.17 -44.03
CA VAL A 556 -7.13 16.82 -44.11
C VAL A 556 -6.22 16.39 -42.97
N ILE A 557 -6.76 16.21 -41.77
CA ILE A 557 -5.96 15.98 -40.56
C ILE A 557 -5.69 14.50 -40.31
N TYR A 558 -6.67 13.64 -40.58
CA TYR A 558 -6.63 12.21 -40.26
C TYR A 558 -6.64 11.32 -41.51
N GLY A 559 -6.75 11.92 -42.68
CA GLY A 559 -6.92 11.20 -43.92
C GLY A 559 -5.64 10.65 -44.54
N ARG A 560 -5.80 9.61 -45.38
CA ARG A 560 -4.73 9.13 -46.26
C ARG A 560 -4.63 10.02 -47.52
N LEU A 561 -3.43 10.15 -48.08
CA LEU A 561 -3.22 10.68 -49.44
C LEU A 561 -3.71 9.60 -50.42
N PRO A 562 -4.91 9.71 -51.04
CA PRO A 562 -5.31 10.84 -51.90
C PRO A 562 -6.50 11.66 -51.39
N ARG A 563 -7.29 11.12 -50.48
CA ARG A 563 -8.52 11.78 -49.98
C ARG A 563 -8.22 13.06 -49.22
N MET A 564 -7.10 13.12 -48.49
CA MET A 564 -6.62 14.34 -47.84
C MET A 564 -6.46 15.49 -48.86
N ILE A 565 -5.78 15.24 -49.98
CA ILE A 565 -5.57 16.23 -51.05
C ILE A 565 -6.92 16.69 -51.62
N THR A 566 -7.83 15.76 -51.94
CA THR A 566 -9.16 16.12 -52.46
C THR A 566 -9.97 16.98 -51.47
N SER A 567 -9.72 16.83 -50.17
CA SER A 567 -10.44 17.54 -49.11
C SER A 567 -9.88 18.93 -48.86
N VAL A 568 -8.56 19.12 -49.02
CA VAL A 568 -7.95 20.47 -49.08
C VAL A 568 -8.64 21.29 -50.17
N SER A 569 -8.79 20.72 -51.38
CA SER A 569 -9.47 21.40 -52.49
C SER A 569 -10.93 21.73 -52.16
N LYS A 570 -11.67 20.83 -51.52
CA LYS A 570 -13.06 21.07 -51.12
C LYS A 570 -13.18 22.16 -50.04
N LEU A 571 -12.28 22.21 -49.06
CA LEU A 571 -12.27 23.27 -48.03
C LEU A 571 -12.08 24.66 -48.62
N LEU A 572 -11.28 24.80 -49.68
CA LEU A 572 -11.08 26.08 -50.37
C LEU A 572 -12.35 26.60 -51.07
N VAL A 573 -13.29 25.72 -51.42
CA VAL A 573 -14.53 26.05 -52.14
C VAL A 573 -15.70 26.33 -51.18
N ILE A 574 -15.70 25.74 -49.99
CA ILE A 574 -16.77 25.91 -49.01
C ILE A 574 -16.76 27.34 -48.46
N LYS A 575 -17.78 28.13 -48.80
CA LYS A 575 -18.02 29.47 -48.23
C LYS A 575 -19.11 29.39 -47.17
N PRO A 576 -19.02 30.18 -46.07
CA PRO A 576 -20.13 30.31 -45.13
C PRO A 576 -21.34 30.89 -45.88
N GLY A 577 -22.35 30.06 -46.15
CA GLY A 577 -23.63 30.57 -46.64
C GLY A 577 -24.29 31.39 -45.55
N ASN A 578 -24.78 32.59 -45.87
CA ASN A 578 -25.52 33.44 -44.93
C ASN A 578 -26.67 32.61 -44.33
N SER A 579 -26.67 32.43 -43.02
CA SER A 579 -27.72 31.72 -42.28
C SER A 579 -29.05 32.49 -42.21
N THR A 580 -29.22 33.55 -43.01
CA THR A 580 -30.44 34.36 -43.07
C THR A 580 -31.62 33.67 -43.75
N ASP A 581 -31.44 32.53 -44.43
CA ASP A 581 -32.54 31.83 -45.09
C ASP A 581 -33.36 30.88 -44.19
N LYS A 582 -33.06 30.80 -42.88
CA LYS A 582 -33.94 30.10 -41.91
C LYS A 582 -35.09 30.96 -41.36
N LYS A 583 -35.45 32.06 -42.02
CA LYS A 583 -36.73 32.76 -41.81
C LYS A 583 -37.86 32.31 -42.76
N LYS A 584 -37.79 31.10 -43.34
CA LYS A 584 -38.89 30.48 -44.10
C LYS A 584 -39.20 29.02 -43.68
N ALA A 585 -39.24 28.77 -42.38
CA ALA A 585 -40.00 27.70 -41.74
C ALA A 585 -40.48 28.26 -40.38
#